data_AF-A0A7C3N9S1-F1
#
_entry.id   AF-A0A7C3N9S1-F1
#
_cell.length_a   1.000
_cell.length_b   1.000
_cell.length_c   1.000
_cell.angle_alpha   90.00
_cell.angle_beta   90.00
_cell.angle_gamma   90.00
#
_symmetry.space_group_name_H-M   'P 1'
#
loop_
_entity.id
_entity.type
_entity.pdbx_description
1 polymer ?
#
loop_
_entity_poly.entity_id
_entity_poly.type
_entity_poly.pdbx_seq_one_letter_code
_entity_poly.pdbx_strand_id
1 'polypeptide(L)'
;MAQLNAPEDKVCKTLAQETAFEVSLDLGVMMRVRFVRQRNRIISFVVQLECLIDNNWYPIIRYDTAHQFAHYDILRPDGTQDKRPMSVTDFNEALTYAQQDIKANFRYYRTRFEGWLNE
;
A
#
# COMPACT_ATOMS: atom_id res chain seq x y z
N MET A 1 -35.31 17.59 -45.28
CA MET A 1 -36.03 17.18 -44.05
C MET A 1 -35.01 16.63 -43.09
N ALA A 2 -34.91 17.23 -41.91
CA ALA A 2 -33.82 17.07 -40.95
C ALA A 2 -33.78 15.71 -40.24
N GLN A 3 -32.62 15.43 -39.65
CA GLN A 3 -32.18 14.26 -38.89
C GLN A 3 -33.12 13.84 -37.76
N LEU A 4 -32.99 12.57 -37.33
CA LEU A 4 -32.91 12.18 -35.92
C LEU A 4 -32.02 10.92 -35.82
N ASN A 5 -30.70 11.12 -35.75
CA ASN A 5 -29.80 10.10 -35.18
C ASN A 5 -29.69 10.39 -33.69
N ALA A 6 -29.95 9.37 -32.87
CA ALA A 6 -29.85 9.41 -31.41
C ALA A 6 -28.43 9.84 -30.96
N PRO A 7 -28.28 10.50 -29.80
CA PRO A 7 -26.97 10.75 -29.25
C PRO A 7 -26.43 9.42 -28.73
N GLU A 8 -25.37 8.91 -29.35
CA GLU A 8 -24.56 7.87 -28.73
C GLU A 8 -23.96 8.43 -27.44
N ASP A 9 -24.46 7.92 -26.32
CA ASP A 9 -23.93 8.16 -24.99
C ASP A 9 -22.42 7.88 -24.97
N LYS A 10 -21.62 8.96 -25.02
CA LYS A 10 -20.19 8.91 -24.69
C LYS A 10 -20.02 8.68 -23.19
N VAL A 11 -20.31 7.47 -22.73
CA VAL A 11 -19.80 7.00 -21.44
C VAL A 11 -18.30 6.81 -21.60
N CYS A 12 -17.54 7.83 -21.20
CA CYS A 12 -16.09 7.75 -21.07
C CYS A 12 -15.77 6.77 -19.93
N LYS A 13 -15.72 5.47 -20.24
CA LYS A 13 -15.24 4.42 -19.34
C LYS A 13 -13.81 4.77 -18.98
N THR A 14 -13.63 5.34 -17.80
CA THR A 14 -12.30 5.74 -17.35
C THR A 14 -11.55 4.49 -16.94
N LEU A 15 -10.53 4.11 -17.72
CA LEU A 15 -9.73 2.93 -17.45
C LEU A 15 -8.96 3.10 -16.14
N ALA A 16 -9.04 2.09 -15.27
CA ALA A 16 -8.19 2.00 -14.11
C ALA A 16 -6.80 1.53 -14.54
N GLN A 17 -5.75 2.13 -13.99
CA GLN A 17 -4.37 1.76 -14.23
C GLN A 17 -3.76 1.21 -12.95
N GLU A 18 -3.20 0.01 -13.03
CA GLU A 18 -2.38 -0.56 -11.96
C GLU A 18 -0.93 -0.14 -12.14
N THR A 19 -0.25 0.13 -11.03
CA THR A 19 1.18 0.41 -10.99
C THR A 19 1.78 -0.34 -9.82
N ALA A 20 2.91 -1.00 -10.06
CA ALA A 20 3.65 -1.73 -9.05
C ALA A 20 5.15 -1.47 -9.22
N PHE A 21 5.86 -1.24 -8.12
CA PHE A 21 7.30 -1.08 -8.10
C PHE A 21 7.85 -1.40 -6.71
N GLU A 22 9.17 -1.57 -6.65
CA GLU A 22 9.88 -1.87 -5.42
C GLU A 22 10.98 -0.82 -5.21
N VAL A 23 11.20 -0.46 -3.95
CA VAL A 23 12.19 0.54 -3.55
C VAL A 23 13.12 -0.10 -2.54
N SER A 24 14.40 -0.19 -2.87
CA SER A 24 15.45 -0.55 -1.92
C SER A 24 15.70 0.61 -0.97
N LEU A 25 15.53 0.38 0.34
CA LEU A 25 15.74 1.40 1.38
C LEU A 25 17.11 1.26 2.06
N ASP A 26 17.60 0.03 2.17
CA ASP A 26 18.90 -0.33 2.71
C ASP A 26 19.26 -1.77 2.26
N LEU A 27 20.45 -2.24 2.60
CA LEU A 27 20.83 -3.64 2.36
C LEU A 27 19.86 -4.59 3.07
N GLY A 28 19.15 -5.41 2.30
CA GLY A 28 18.17 -6.34 2.83
C GLY A 28 16.89 -5.67 3.35
N VAL A 29 16.57 -4.46 2.91
CA VAL A 29 15.32 -3.78 3.28
C VAL A 29 14.63 -3.24 2.03
N MET A 30 13.41 -3.73 1.78
CA MET A 30 12.64 -3.41 0.59
C MET A 30 11.26 -2.87 0.95
N MET A 31 10.84 -1.81 0.28
CA MET A 31 9.45 -1.34 0.29
C MET A 31 8.80 -1.69 -1.04
N ARG A 32 7.71 -2.44 -1.00
CA ARG A 32 6.93 -2.83 -2.18
C ARG A 32 5.67 -1.97 -2.24
N VAL A 33 5.44 -1.35 -3.39
CA VAL A 33 4.31 -0.45 -3.61
C VAL A 33 3.49 -0.99 -4.77
N ARG A 34 2.18 -1.12 -4.55
CA ARG A 34 1.20 -1.40 -5.58
C ARG A 34 -0.01 -0.51 -5.38
N PHE A 35 -0.54 0.08 -6.44
CA PHE A 35 -1.80 0.80 -6.38
C PHE A 35 -2.56 0.77 -7.69
N VAL A 36 -3.87 0.94 -7.59
CA VAL A 36 -4.77 1.12 -8.71
C VAL A 36 -5.27 2.55 -8.67
N ARG A 37 -5.12 3.26 -9.79
CA ARG A 37 -5.61 4.63 -9.94
C ARG A 37 -6.62 4.73 -11.08
N GLN A 38 -7.56 5.63 -10.94
CA GLN A 38 -8.48 6.03 -12.01
C GLN A 38 -8.36 7.55 -12.17
N ARG A 39 -7.85 8.02 -13.32
CA ARG A 39 -7.41 9.41 -13.52
C ARG A 39 -6.42 9.84 -12.43
N ASN A 40 -6.83 10.77 -11.57
CA ASN A 40 -6.01 11.39 -10.52
C ASN A 40 -6.41 10.93 -9.11
N ARG A 41 -7.12 9.80 -9.01
CA ARG A 41 -7.61 9.25 -7.75
C ARG A 41 -7.12 7.82 -7.57
N ILE A 42 -6.49 7.53 -6.43
CA ILE A 42 -6.21 6.18 -5.98
C ILE A 42 -7.53 5.52 -5.56
N ILE A 43 -7.77 4.30 -6.06
CA ILE A 43 -8.94 3.48 -5.74
C ILE A 43 -8.57 2.38 -4.75
N SER A 44 -7.35 1.86 -4.83
CA SER A 44 -6.81 0.90 -3.86
C SER A 44 -5.28 0.95 -3.87
N PHE A 45 -4.67 0.57 -2.75
CA PHE A 45 -3.22 0.41 -2.67
C PHE A 45 -2.80 -0.65 -1.66
N VAL A 46 -1.54 -1.07 -1.80
CA VAL A 46 -0.77 -1.85 -0.84
C VAL A 46 0.65 -1.26 -0.81
N VAL A 47 1.13 -0.92 0.39
CA VAL A 47 2.53 -0.58 0.64
C VAL A 47 3.05 -1.49 1.75
N GLN A 48 4.08 -2.27 1.47
CA GLN A 48 4.61 -3.27 2.41
C GLN A 48 6.11 -3.09 2.62
N LEU A 49 6.54 -3.15 3.87
CA LEU A 49 7.94 -3.25 4.24
C LEU A 49 8.32 -4.73 4.41
N GLU A 50 9.37 -5.15 3.72
CA GLU A 50 9.99 -6.46 3.86
C GLU A 50 11.45 -6.31 4.27
N CYS A 51 11.89 -7.10 5.25
CA CYS A 51 13.26 -7.11 5.76
C CYS A 51 13.85 -8.51 5.68
N LEU A 52 15.09 -8.60 5.23
CA LEU A 52 15.91 -9.80 5.28
C LEU A 52 16.56 -9.92 6.66
N ILE A 53 16.16 -10.94 7.41
CA ILE A 53 16.65 -11.24 8.77
C ILE A 53 16.98 -12.74 8.80
N ASP A 54 18.18 -13.11 9.22
CA ASP A 54 18.66 -14.50 9.27
C ASP A 54 18.37 -15.29 7.98
N ASN A 55 18.71 -14.70 6.83
CA ASN A 55 18.49 -15.23 5.48
C ASN A 55 17.03 -15.47 5.08
N ASN A 56 16.06 -14.96 5.84
CA ASN A 56 14.64 -15.06 5.55
C ASN A 56 14.02 -13.67 5.34
N TRP A 57 13.15 -13.53 4.34
CA TRP A 57 12.39 -12.31 4.10
C TRP A 57 11.13 -12.32 4.95
N TYR A 58 11.00 -11.32 5.83
CA TYR A 58 9.84 -11.14 6.68
C TYR A 58 9.07 -9.89 6.26
N PRO A 59 7.74 -9.98 6.10
CA PRO A 59 6.90 -8.80 6.02
C PRO A 59 6.74 -8.21 7.43
N ILE A 60 6.99 -6.91 7.58
CA ILE A 60 7.09 -6.26 8.90
C ILE A 60 5.88 -5.36 9.19
N ILE A 61 5.51 -4.56 8.20
CA ILE A 61 4.36 -3.67 8.26
C ILE A 61 3.75 -3.58 6.86
N ARG A 62 2.41 -3.57 6.80
CA ARG A 62 1.66 -3.44 5.56
C ARG A 62 0.58 -2.38 5.72
N TYR A 63 0.55 -1.42 4.82
CA TYR A 63 -0.54 -0.49 4.63
C TYR A 63 -1.40 -0.94 3.47
N ASP A 64 -2.71 -1.03 3.63
CA ASP A 64 -3.60 -1.40 2.54
C ASP A 64 -5.00 -0.78 2.65
N THR A 65 -5.76 -0.91 1.57
CA THR A 65 -7.19 -0.53 1.55
C THR A 65 -8.07 -1.75 1.61
N ALA A 66 -8.95 -1.80 2.61
CA ALA A 66 -9.98 -2.83 2.78
C ALA A 66 -11.33 -2.17 3.11
N HIS A 67 -12.42 -2.62 2.47
CA HIS A 67 -13.78 -2.10 2.70
C HIS A 67 -13.92 -0.57 2.67
N GLN A 68 -13.22 0.12 1.75
CA GLN A 68 -13.20 1.58 1.60
C GLN A 68 -12.44 2.35 2.70
N PHE A 69 -11.74 1.67 3.59
CA PHE A 69 -10.88 2.29 4.60
C PHE A 69 -9.42 1.88 4.40
N ALA A 70 -8.51 2.81 4.66
CA ALA A 70 -7.09 2.50 4.76
C ALA A 70 -6.78 1.94 6.15
N HIS A 71 -5.93 0.92 6.20
CA HIS A 71 -5.46 0.29 7.44
C HIS A 71 -3.95 0.13 7.39
N TYR A 72 -3.36 -0.14 8.55
CA TYR A 72 -2.04 -0.71 8.63
C TYR A 72 -2.03 -1.93 9.56
N ASP A 73 -1.35 -2.96 9.11
CA ASP A 73 -1.16 -4.22 9.79
C ASP A 73 0.30 -4.28 10.25
N ILE A 74 0.50 -4.38 11.57
CA ILE A 74 1.80 -4.70 12.15
C ILE A 74 1.92 -6.22 12.20
N LEU A 75 2.89 -6.77 11.48
CA LEU A 75 3.07 -8.21 11.34
C LEU A 75 4.10 -8.71 12.34
N ARG A 76 3.83 -9.86 12.96
CA ARG A 76 4.70 -10.49 13.96
C ARG A 76 5.30 -11.79 13.40
N PRO A 77 6.46 -12.23 13.93
CA PRO A 77 7.11 -13.46 13.45
C PRO A 77 6.26 -14.73 13.62
N ASP A 78 5.40 -14.76 14.64
CA ASP A 78 4.47 -15.86 14.92
C ASP A 78 3.28 -15.94 13.95
N GLY A 79 3.21 -15.01 12.98
CA GLY A 79 2.13 -14.91 12.00
C GLY A 79 0.90 -14.15 12.48
N THR A 80 0.89 -13.66 13.72
CA THR A 80 -0.18 -12.78 14.21
C THR A 80 -0.02 -11.37 13.65
N GLN A 81 -1.12 -10.63 13.60
CA GLN A 81 -1.14 -9.27 13.06
C GLN A 81 -2.01 -8.33 13.90
N ASP A 82 -1.49 -7.14 14.17
CA ASP A 82 -2.21 -6.06 14.83
C ASP A 82 -2.72 -5.09 13.76
N LYS A 83 -4.01 -5.21 13.40
CA LYS A 83 -4.67 -4.35 12.40
C LYS A 83 -5.17 -3.06 13.03
N ARG A 84 -4.83 -1.92 12.43
CA ARG A 84 -5.22 -0.60 12.91
C ARG A 84 -5.82 0.25 11.79
N PRO A 85 -7.00 0.88 12.02
CA PRO A 85 -7.58 1.78 11.03
C PRO A 85 -6.74 3.04 10.90
N MET A 86 -6.66 3.57 9.68
CA MET A 86 -6.14 4.90 9.45
C MET A 86 -7.32 5.88 9.31
N SER A 87 -7.27 6.99 10.03
CA SER A 87 -8.27 8.06 9.94
C SER A 87 -8.07 8.92 8.71
N VAL A 88 -8.04 8.33 7.51
CA VAL A 88 -7.85 9.05 6.24
C VAL A 88 -9.00 8.72 5.29
N THR A 89 -9.58 9.75 4.70
CA THR A 89 -10.67 9.63 3.73
C THR A 89 -10.20 9.66 2.29
N ASP A 90 -9.01 10.22 2.02
CA ASP A 90 -8.38 10.24 0.70
C ASP A 90 -7.27 9.18 0.60
N PHE A 91 -7.41 8.26 -0.35
CA PHE A 91 -6.40 7.25 -0.62
C PHE A 91 -5.14 7.79 -1.28
N ASN A 92 -5.20 8.97 -1.92
CA ASN A 92 -4.00 9.66 -2.40
C ASN A 92 -3.11 10.04 -1.20
N GLU A 93 -3.72 10.62 -0.17
CA GLU A 93 -3.04 11.00 1.07
C GLU A 93 -2.57 9.77 1.83
N ALA A 94 -3.43 8.73 1.96
CA ALA A 94 -3.07 7.50 2.65
C ALA A 94 -1.89 6.76 1.99
N LEU A 95 -1.87 6.68 0.65
CA LEU A 95 -0.75 6.10 -0.11
C LEU A 95 0.54 6.91 0.09
N THR A 96 0.44 8.24 0.13
CA THR A 96 1.58 9.13 0.36
C THR A 96 2.13 8.96 1.76
N TYR A 97 1.24 8.96 2.76
CA TYR A 97 1.57 8.74 4.16
C TYR A 97 2.28 7.39 4.36
N ALA A 98 1.72 6.30 3.83
CA ALA A 98 2.30 4.95 3.97
C ALA A 98 3.75 4.88 3.45
N GLN A 99 4.02 5.49 2.29
CA GLN A 99 5.36 5.54 1.73
C GLN A 99 6.32 6.40 2.56
N GLN A 100 5.85 7.55 3.06
CA GLN A 100 6.67 8.45 3.87
C GLN A 100 7.00 7.84 5.23
N ASP A 101 6.02 7.23 5.89
CA ASP A 101 6.18 6.56 7.17
C ASP A 101 7.21 5.42 7.07
N ILE A 102 7.07 4.51 6.10
CA ILE A 102 8.04 3.43 5.91
C ILE A 102 9.44 3.99 5.63
N LYS A 103 9.58 4.99 4.76
CA LYS A 103 10.88 5.61 4.46
C LYS A 103 11.52 6.24 5.70
N ALA A 104 10.74 6.86 6.58
CA ALA A 104 11.23 7.51 7.79
C ALA A 104 11.56 6.49 8.91
N ASN A 105 10.75 5.43 9.03
CA ASN A 105 10.69 4.60 10.23
C ASN A 105 11.13 3.13 10.03
N PHE A 106 11.56 2.71 8.83
CA PHE A 106 11.88 1.30 8.55
C PHE A 106 12.89 0.68 9.53
N ARG A 107 13.90 1.44 9.98
CA ARG A 107 14.91 0.96 10.95
C ARG A 107 14.26 0.57 12.28
N TYR A 108 13.37 1.42 12.79
CA TYR A 108 12.63 1.16 14.01
C TYR A 108 11.73 -0.09 13.86
N TYR A 109 11.01 -0.21 12.74
CA TYR A 109 10.15 -1.37 12.50
C TYR A 109 10.94 -2.67 12.43
N ARG A 110 12.09 -2.66 11.76
CA ARG A 110 13.01 -3.80 11.71
C ARG A 110 13.50 -4.18 13.10
N THR A 111 14.08 -3.24 13.85
CA THR A 111 14.61 -3.51 15.20
C THR A 111 13.56 -4.06 16.15
N ARG A 112 12.32 -3.54 16.09
CA ARG A 112 11.20 -4.08 16.88
C ARG A 112 10.87 -5.53 16.50
N PHE A 113 10.85 -5.85 15.21
CA PHE A 113 10.56 -7.20 14.73
C PHE A 113 11.67 -8.20 15.09
N GLU A 114 12.94 -7.79 14.96
CA GLU A 114 14.09 -8.55 15.44
C GLU A 114 13.99 -8.80 16.96
N GLY A 115 13.47 -7.84 17.73
CA GLY A 115 13.16 -8.02 19.15
C GLY A 115 12.21 -9.19 19.39
N TRP A 116 11.08 -9.24 18.67
CA TRP A 116 10.10 -10.34 18.78
C TRP A 116 10.61 -11.70 18.30
N LEU A 117 11.59 -11.75 17.40
CA LEU A 117 12.21 -13.01 16.97
C LEU A 117 13.06 -13.66 18.05
N ASN A 118 13.56 -12.86 19.00
CA ASN A 118 14.49 -13.31 20.04
C ASN A 118 13.79 -13.57 21.41
N GLU A 119 12.46 -13.42 21.48
CA GLU A 119 11.63 -13.72 22.65
C GLU A 119 11.19 -15.19 22.66
#